data_AF-A0A7X5CZ16-F1
#
_entry.id   AF-A0A7X5CZ16-F1
#
_cell.length_a   1.000
_cell.length_b   1.000
_cell.length_c   1.000
_cell.angle_alpha   90.00
_cell.angle_beta   90.00
_cell.angle_gamma   90.00
#
_symmetry.space_group_name_H-M   'P 1'
#
loop_
_entity.id
_entity.type
_entity.pdbx_description
1 polymer ?
#
loop_
_entity_poly.entity_id
_entity_poly.type
_entity_poly.pdbx_seq_one_letter_code
_entity_poly.pdbx_strand_id
1 'polypeptide(L)'
;MRNLNMRKKITVSLGVVILCFLIALIFTMSGMSNIANKYTTFYSLRHEATMRARNMRVQLQSAVKNVTLATVEPDTGATNDLLNEAQANLDAINSEMSWFQSNFDGDISLLNSFRTKLEEAGSYRQQITELCKENTVLSNTEAQELLIDKYNPLAVEAGDIVLQFTNQQNEIADTNYNAAMTSRKIQMAVAFVLCIMAIVFAVIMALTLIRSVVGPVRELEDVMKRMESGELKLDVKYQATDEMGRLADSLRAVLQFLQDVISDVDYMLTGLGDGDFTVASKMGDKYRGEYKSLLLCMNKLRENLKSTMSQINQSADQVSSGADQVSSGAQALSQGATEQASSVEELAATINEISSNIGNNAENAHSASTQSDQVRDQAGESSRRMQEMLSAMSDISNTSGEIGKIVKSIEDIAFQTNILALNAAVEAARAGAAGKGFAVVADEVRNLAGKSADASKNTSTLIENTLQAVERGTRIANETAEALGQVVSGVAEVASTIENISSASKEQADAVKQVTLGIDQISSVVQTNSATAEQSAAASEELSGQAQILKNLVSQFKIGDGGMSSGMSSFASAPSPSPAPASAPMVDLAAESTYSAPSYASAGGDKY
;
A
#
# COMPACT_ATOMS: atom_id res chain seq x y z
N MET A 1 -57.99 -8.50 10.04
CA MET A 1 -56.81 -8.96 10.79
C MET A 1 -55.47 -8.39 10.31
N ARG A 2 -55.32 -7.90 9.07
CA ARG A 2 -54.00 -7.56 8.48
C ARG A 2 -53.12 -6.63 9.34
N ASN A 3 -53.70 -5.59 9.95
CA ASN A 3 -52.98 -4.60 10.78
C ASN A 3 -52.97 -4.87 12.29
N LEU A 4 -53.42 -6.06 12.71
CA LEU A 4 -53.36 -6.43 14.14
C LEU A 4 -51.97 -6.98 14.46
N ASN A 5 -51.41 -6.52 15.57
CA ASN A 5 -50.18 -7.08 16.13
C ASN A 5 -50.29 -8.61 16.29
N MET A 6 -49.18 -9.32 16.11
CA MET A 6 -49.11 -10.78 16.18
C MET A 6 -49.74 -11.30 17.50
N ARG A 7 -49.46 -10.63 18.62
CA ARG A 7 -50.07 -10.94 19.92
C ARG A 7 -51.60 -10.90 19.86
N LYS A 8 -52.18 -9.84 19.31
CA LYS A 8 -53.65 -9.67 19.20
C LYS A 8 -54.27 -10.69 18.25
N LYS A 9 -53.61 -11.01 17.14
CA LYS A 9 -54.06 -12.05 16.18
C LYS A 9 -54.18 -13.41 16.87
N ILE A 10 -53.14 -13.82 17.60
CA ILE A 10 -53.11 -15.11 18.33
C ILE A 10 -54.13 -15.13 19.48
N THR A 11 -54.24 -14.04 20.25
CA THR A 11 -55.20 -13.98 21.37
C THR A 11 -56.65 -14.06 20.89
N VAL A 12 -57.01 -13.37 19.80
CA VAL A 12 -58.38 -13.39 19.26
C VAL A 12 -58.72 -14.77 18.69
N SER A 13 -57.82 -15.39 17.92
CA SER A 13 -58.07 -16.71 17.35
C SER A 13 -58.23 -17.79 18.43
N LEU A 14 -57.36 -17.77 19.46
CA LEU A 14 -57.43 -18.74 20.55
C LEU A 14 -58.67 -18.49 21.43
N GLY A 15 -59.00 -17.23 21.69
CA GLY A 15 -60.16 -16.84 22.49
C GLY A 15 -61.50 -17.29 21.88
N VAL A 16 -61.66 -17.18 20.55
CA VAL A 16 -62.88 -17.63 19.86
C VAL A 16 -63.02 -19.15 19.93
N VAL A 17 -61.94 -19.90 19.73
CA VAL A 17 -61.97 -21.38 19.83
C VAL A 17 -62.36 -21.82 21.24
N ILE A 18 -61.72 -21.23 22.27
CA ILE A 18 -62.03 -21.53 23.68
C ILE A 18 -63.51 -21.21 24.00
N LEU A 19 -64.02 -20.07 23.52
CA LEU A 19 -65.42 -19.67 23.73
C LEU A 19 -66.40 -20.68 23.11
N CYS A 20 -66.16 -21.13 21.87
CA CYS A 20 -66.99 -22.15 21.21
C CYS A 20 -66.98 -23.48 21.98
N PHE A 21 -65.83 -23.90 22.51
CA PHE A 21 -65.72 -25.09 23.35
C PHE A 21 -66.51 -24.96 24.66
N LEU A 22 -66.45 -23.81 25.32
CA LEU A 22 -67.21 -23.56 26.55
C LEU A 22 -68.72 -23.62 26.31
N ILE A 23 -69.21 -23.04 25.21
CA ILE A 23 -70.64 -23.07 24.85
C ILE A 23 -71.11 -24.52 24.61
N ALA A 24 -70.34 -25.32 23.88
CA ALA A 24 -70.67 -26.73 23.65
C ALA A 24 -70.70 -27.54 24.96
N LEU A 25 -69.75 -27.29 25.86
CA LEU A 25 -69.66 -27.97 27.15
C LEU A 25 -70.87 -27.64 28.05
N ILE A 26 -71.24 -26.36 28.15
CA ILE A 26 -72.44 -25.93 28.89
C ILE A 26 -73.72 -26.57 28.33
N PHE A 27 -73.86 -26.60 27.00
CA PHE A 27 -75.04 -27.19 26.35
C PHE A 27 -75.16 -28.69 26.64
N THR A 28 -74.05 -29.44 26.56
CA THR A 28 -74.05 -30.88 26.88
C THR A 28 -74.39 -31.17 28.34
N MET A 29 -73.87 -30.39 29.29
CA MET A 29 -74.19 -30.55 30.71
C MET A 29 -75.66 -30.25 31.01
N SER A 30 -76.20 -29.16 30.45
CA SER A 30 -77.62 -28.80 30.62
C SER A 30 -78.54 -29.89 30.04
N GLY A 31 -78.19 -30.42 28.87
CA GLY A 31 -78.94 -31.49 28.23
C GLY A 31 -78.99 -32.78 29.07
N MET A 32 -77.84 -33.18 29.61
CA MET A 32 -77.72 -34.38 30.44
C MET A 32 -78.56 -34.28 31.72
N SER A 33 -78.60 -33.11 32.37
CA SER A 33 -79.44 -32.87 33.54
C SER A 33 -80.94 -33.02 33.22
N ASN A 34 -81.40 -32.51 32.08
CA ASN A 34 -82.79 -32.65 31.66
C ASN A 34 -83.19 -34.11 31.38
N ILE A 35 -82.28 -34.90 30.77
CA ILE A 35 -82.50 -36.33 30.55
C ILE A 35 -82.53 -37.09 31.87
N ALA A 36 -81.59 -36.80 32.79
CA ALA A 36 -81.55 -37.42 34.11
C ALA A 36 -82.86 -37.22 34.86
N ASN A 37 -83.41 -35.99 34.87
CA ASN A 37 -84.70 -35.71 35.50
C ASN A 37 -85.86 -36.54 34.92
N LYS A 38 -85.96 -36.67 33.59
CA LYS A 38 -86.99 -37.50 32.93
C LYS A 38 -86.85 -38.99 33.27
N TYR A 39 -85.64 -39.50 33.36
CA TYR A 39 -85.38 -40.88 33.76
C TYR A 39 -85.73 -41.13 35.23
N THR A 40 -85.42 -40.19 36.12
CA THR A 40 -85.80 -40.30 37.54
C THR A 40 -87.32 -40.39 37.68
N THR A 41 -88.09 -39.52 37.04
CA THR A 41 -89.57 -39.56 37.07
C THR A 41 -90.13 -40.88 36.52
N PHE A 42 -89.53 -41.43 35.46
CA PHE A 42 -89.93 -42.73 34.95
C PHE A 42 -89.69 -43.85 35.97
N TYR A 43 -88.50 -43.94 36.56
CA TYR A 43 -88.12 -45.06 37.41
C TYR A 43 -88.75 -45.00 38.81
N SER A 44 -88.67 -43.85 39.49
CA SER A 44 -89.10 -43.74 40.89
C SER A 44 -90.62 -43.60 41.05
N LEU A 45 -91.35 -43.25 40.00
CA LEU A 45 -92.77 -42.93 40.08
C LEU A 45 -93.62 -43.86 39.20
N ARG A 46 -93.39 -43.86 37.87
CA ARG A 46 -94.24 -44.58 36.92
C ARG A 46 -93.99 -46.08 36.93
N HIS A 47 -92.72 -46.49 36.96
CA HIS A 47 -92.37 -47.91 37.06
C HIS A 47 -92.80 -48.48 38.42
N GLU A 48 -92.55 -47.75 39.52
CA GLU A 48 -92.95 -48.19 40.86
C GLU A 48 -94.49 -48.30 41.01
N ALA A 49 -95.25 -47.35 40.46
CA ALA A 49 -96.71 -47.44 40.38
C ALA A 49 -97.19 -48.68 39.63
N THR A 50 -96.56 -49.03 38.51
CA THR A 50 -96.91 -50.23 37.74
C THR A 50 -96.63 -51.51 38.55
N MET A 51 -95.48 -51.59 39.21
CA MET A 51 -95.09 -52.75 40.02
C MET A 51 -95.99 -52.94 41.24
N ARG A 52 -96.35 -51.86 41.93
CA ARG A 52 -97.26 -51.89 43.08
C ARG A 52 -98.68 -52.26 42.69
N ALA A 53 -99.18 -51.76 41.55
CA ALA A 53 -100.47 -52.19 41.00
C ALA A 53 -100.48 -53.69 40.68
N ARG A 54 -99.42 -54.18 40.05
CA ARG A 54 -99.27 -55.63 39.80
C ARG A 54 -99.24 -56.42 41.10
N ASN A 55 -98.56 -55.93 42.14
CA ASN A 55 -98.52 -56.57 43.46
C ASN A 55 -99.93 -56.65 44.07
N MET A 56 -100.72 -55.58 44.04
CA MET A 56 -102.11 -55.59 44.52
C MET A 56 -102.95 -56.67 43.83
N ARG A 57 -102.79 -56.84 42.51
CA ARG A 57 -103.50 -57.89 41.75
C ARG A 57 -103.07 -59.29 42.20
N VAL A 58 -101.77 -59.50 42.41
CA VAL A 58 -101.24 -60.79 42.91
C VAL A 58 -101.77 -61.08 44.32
N GLN A 59 -101.77 -60.08 45.20
CA GLN A 59 -102.30 -60.22 46.56
C GLN A 59 -103.80 -60.54 46.56
N LEU A 60 -104.57 -59.90 45.68
CA LEU A 60 -105.99 -60.20 45.53
C LEU A 60 -106.22 -61.65 45.09
N GLN A 61 -105.47 -62.11 44.09
CA GLN A 61 -105.57 -63.49 43.61
C GLN A 61 -105.17 -64.50 44.69
N SER A 62 -104.13 -64.20 45.49
CA SER A 62 -103.74 -65.01 46.63
C SER A 62 -104.81 -65.03 47.73
N ALA A 63 -105.44 -63.89 48.03
CA ALA A 63 -106.55 -63.81 48.98
C ALA A 63 -107.74 -64.66 48.52
N VAL A 64 -108.16 -64.50 47.26
CA VAL A 64 -109.23 -65.31 46.67
C VAL A 64 -108.88 -66.80 46.73
N LYS A 65 -107.66 -67.18 46.32
CA LYS A 65 -107.19 -68.57 46.38
C LYS A 65 -107.28 -69.14 47.80
N ASN A 66 -106.83 -68.39 48.80
CA ASN A 66 -106.83 -68.84 50.19
C ASN A 66 -108.26 -68.94 50.76
N VAL A 67 -109.15 -67.99 50.43
CA VAL A 67 -110.58 -68.09 50.77
C VAL A 67 -111.21 -69.32 50.10
N THR A 68 -110.91 -69.59 48.83
CA THR A 68 -111.39 -70.79 48.13
C THR A 68 -110.90 -72.07 48.78
N LEU A 69 -109.62 -72.17 49.11
CA LEU A 69 -109.08 -73.35 49.80
C LEU A 69 -109.71 -73.53 51.18
N ALA A 70 -109.98 -72.45 51.91
CA ALA A 70 -110.65 -72.50 53.21
C ALA A 70 -112.07 -73.10 53.15
N THR A 71 -112.79 -72.98 52.02
CA THR A 71 -114.13 -73.59 51.86
C THR A 71 -114.11 -75.12 51.71
N VAL A 72 -112.97 -75.71 51.36
CA VAL A 72 -112.83 -77.14 51.08
C VAL A 72 -111.86 -77.85 52.04
N GLU A 73 -111.24 -77.11 52.96
CA GLU A 73 -110.26 -77.64 53.92
C GLU A 73 -110.98 -78.25 55.14
N PRO A 74 -110.86 -79.57 55.36
CA PRO A 74 -111.53 -80.23 56.48
C PRO A 74 -110.91 -79.91 57.85
N ASP A 75 -109.64 -79.51 57.93
CA ASP A 75 -108.99 -79.18 59.21
C ASP A 75 -109.25 -77.74 59.65
N THR A 76 -109.89 -77.56 60.81
CA THR A 76 -110.27 -76.24 61.33
C THR A 76 -109.06 -75.33 61.64
N GLY A 77 -107.90 -75.90 61.95
CA GLY A 77 -106.66 -75.16 62.15
C GLY A 77 -106.15 -74.59 60.83
N ALA A 78 -105.99 -75.45 59.83
CA ALA A 78 -105.58 -75.09 58.47
C ALA A 78 -106.55 -74.09 57.81
N THR A 79 -107.86 -74.24 58.02
CA THR A 79 -108.87 -73.28 57.55
C THR A 79 -108.67 -71.90 58.15
N ASN A 80 -108.39 -71.79 59.45
CA ASN A 80 -108.10 -70.50 60.09
C ASN A 80 -106.78 -69.90 59.58
N ASP A 81 -105.75 -70.70 59.36
CA ASP A 81 -104.48 -70.22 58.80
C ASP A 81 -104.67 -69.65 57.39
N LEU A 82 -105.43 -70.34 56.52
CA LEU A 82 -105.77 -69.86 55.18
C LEU A 82 -106.58 -68.54 55.22
N LEU A 83 -107.55 -68.43 56.12
CA LEU A 83 -108.34 -67.21 56.30
C LEU A 83 -107.50 -66.05 56.84
N ASN A 84 -106.57 -66.33 57.76
CA ASN A 84 -105.62 -65.33 58.27
C ASN A 84 -104.66 -64.87 57.18
N GLU A 85 -104.13 -65.78 56.36
CA GLU A 85 -103.31 -65.42 55.20
C GLU A 85 -104.11 -64.62 54.18
N ALA A 86 -105.37 -64.98 53.92
CA ALA A 86 -106.24 -64.20 53.03
C ALA A 86 -106.44 -62.78 53.55
N GLN A 87 -106.63 -62.61 54.87
CA GLN A 87 -106.72 -61.28 55.49
C GLN A 87 -105.39 -60.52 55.37
N ALA A 88 -104.25 -61.16 55.61
CA ALA A 88 -102.93 -60.53 55.46
C ALA A 88 -102.67 -60.06 54.02
N ASN A 89 -103.10 -60.84 53.02
CA ASN A 89 -103.02 -60.43 51.61
C ASN A 89 -103.88 -59.19 51.33
N LEU A 90 -105.09 -59.09 51.91
CA LEU A 90 -105.94 -57.91 51.78
C LEU A 90 -105.37 -56.69 52.52
N ASP A 91 -104.76 -56.89 53.68
CA ASP A 91 -104.08 -55.82 54.42
C ASP A 91 -102.87 -55.30 53.62
N ALA A 92 -102.15 -56.17 52.92
CA ALA A 92 -101.10 -55.78 51.99
C ALA A 92 -101.65 -54.92 50.83
N ILE A 93 -102.82 -55.24 50.27
CA ILE A 93 -103.48 -54.39 49.26
C ILE A 93 -103.80 -53.00 49.83
N ASN A 94 -104.30 -52.92 51.07
CA ASN A 94 -104.60 -51.64 51.71
C ASN A 94 -103.33 -50.79 51.94
N SER A 95 -102.21 -51.42 52.27
CA SER A 95 -100.90 -50.77 52.39
C SER A 95 -100.43 -50.20 51.04
N GLU A 96 -100.55 -50.98 49.96
CA GLU A 96 -100.22 -50.50 48.61
C GLU A 96 -101.14 -49.34 48.19
N MET A 97 -102.44 -49.44 48.50
CA MET A 97 -103.41 -48.37 48.22
C MET A 97 -103.05 -47.05 48.94
N SER A 98 -102.56 -47.14 50.18
CA SER A 98 -102.10 -45.99 50.96
C SER A 98 -100.86 -45.33 50.33
N TRP A 99 -99.98 -46.13 49.73
CA TRP A 99 -98.84 -45.60 48.98
C TRP A 99 -99.28 -44.78 47.76
N PHE A 100 -100.26 -45.26 46.99
CA PHE A 100 -100.79 -44.52 45.84
C PHE A 100 -101.41 -43.18 46.27
N GLN A 101 -102.14 -43.13 47.39
CA GLN A 101 -102.72 -41.88 47.88
C GLN A 101 -101.67 -40.84 48.31
N SER A 102 -100.51 -41.29 48.81
CA SER A 102 -99.49 -40.39 49.37
C SER A 102 -98.37 -40.04 48.40
N ASN A 103 -98.05 -40.93 47.45
CA ASN A 103 -96.82 -40.85 46.65
C ASN A 103 -97.06 -40.84 45.13
N PHE A 104 -98.27 -41.14 44.66
CA PHE A 104 -98.55 -41.18 43.23
C PHE A 104 -99.28 -39.90 42.78
N ASP A 105 -98.70 -39.22 41.79
CA ASP A 105 -99.22 -37.95 41.25
C ASP A 105 -100.18 -38.13 40.06
N GLY A 106 -100.48 -39.38 39.69
CA GLY A 106 -101.31 -39.72 38.54
C GLY A 106 -102.78 -39.95 38.88
N ASP A 107 -103.56 -40.26 37.85
CA ASP A 107 -104.98 -40.57 37.99
C ASP A 107 -105.19 -41.90 38.74
N ILE A 108 -105.79 -41.84 39.93
CA ILE A 108 -106.13 -43.00 40.78
C ILE A 108 -107.61 -43.39 40.69
N SER A 109 -108.36 -42.84 39.73
CA SER A 109 -109.80 -43.14 39.56
C SER A 109 -110.09 -44.64 39.50
N LEU A 110 -109.32 -45.40 38.71
CA LEU A 110 -109.41 -46.86 38.63
C LEU A 110 -109.09 -47.54 39.96
N LEU A 111 -108.06 -47.09 40.68
CA LEU A 111 -107.72 -47.66 41.99
C LEU A 111 -108.81 -47.40 43.04
N ASN A 112 -109.49 -46.26 42.97
CA ASN A 112 -110.65 -45.99 43.80
C ASN A 112 -111.82 -46.92 43.46
N SER A 113 -112.10 -47.17 42.18
CA SER A 113 -113.11 -48.15 41.75
C SER A 113 -112.76 -49.58 42.20
N PHE A 114 -111.48 -49.95 42.14
CA PHE A 114 -110.98 -51.22 42.66
C PHE A 114 -111.26 -51.36 44.16
N ARG A 115 -111.00 -50.31 44.95
CA ARG A 115 -111.29 -50.31 46.39
C ARG A 115 -112.78 -50.48 46.67
N THR A 116 -113.66 -49.77 45.96
CA THR A 116 -115.11 -49.94 46.11
C THR A 116 -115.56 -51.37 45.83
N LYS A 117 -115.05 -52.00 44.77
CA LYS A 117 -115.34 -53.41 44.45
C LYS A 117 -114.79 -54.38 45.50
N LEU A 118 -113.63 -54.09 46.07
CA LEU A 118 -113.04 -54.87 47.15
C LEU A 118 -113.87 -54.78 48.44
N GLU A 119 -114.40 -53.60 48.76
CA GLU A 119 -115.31 -53.37 49.89
C GLU A 119 -116.65 -54.10 49.69
N GLU A 120 -117.25 -54.04 48.49
CA GLU A 120 -118.45 -54.81 48.13
C GLU A 120 -118.23 -56.32 48.34
N ALA A 121 -117.11 -56.85 47.82
CA ALA A 121 -116.71 -58.24 47.99
C ALA A 121 -116.43 -58.61 49.45
N GLY A 122 -115.99 -57.64 50.26
CA GLY A 122 -115.64 -57.82 51.67
C GLY A 122 -116.80 -58.33 52.52
N SER A 123 -118.04 -57.87 52.25
CA SER A 123 -119.24 -58.31 52.97
C SER A 123 -119.52 -59.81 52.79
N TYR A 124 -119.43 -60.31 51.56
CA TYR A 124 -119.57 -61.74 51.25
C TYR A 124 -118.41 -62.56 51.78
N ARG A 125 -117.18 -62.04 51.70
CA ARG A 125 -116.00 -62.70 52.27
C ARG A 125 -116.13 -62.90 53.77
N GLN A 126 -116.67 -61.93 54.50
CA GLN A 126 -116.85 -62.05 55.94
C GLN A 126 -117.88 -63.16 56.26
N GLN A 127 -118.98 -63.23 55.50
CA GLN A 127 -119.95 -64.34 55.62
C GLN A 127 -119.30 -65.69 55.32
N ILE A 128 -118.51 -65.79 54.24
CA ILE A 128 -117.72 -67.00 53.91
C ILE A 128 -116.77 -67.35 55.06
N THR A 129 -116.11 -66.35 55.65
CA THR A 129 -115.16 -66.55 56.75
C THR A 129 -115.86 -67.10 58.01
N GLU A 130 -117.06 -66.62 58.32
CA GLU A 130 -117.86 -67.11 59.45
C GLU A 130 -118.35 -68.56 59.19
N LEU A 131 -118.87 -68.84 57.99
CA LEU A 131 -119.30 -70.18 57.60
C LEU A 131 -118.16 -71.22 57.59
N CYS A 132 -116.98 -70.84 57.10
CA CYS A 132 -115.79 -71.69 57.14
C CYS A 132 -115.30 -71.96 58.57
N LYS A 133 -115.54 -71.05 59.54
CA LYS A 133 -115.16 -71.26 60.94
C LYS A 133 -116.06 -72.27 61.66
N GLU A 134 -117.31 -72.39 61.25
CA GLU A 134 -118.19 -73.46 61.75
C GLU A 134 -117.71 -74.85 61.31
N ASN A 135 -117.08 -74.92 60.13
CA ASN A 135 -116.45 -76.10 59.53
C ASN A 135 -117.32 -77.36 59.54
N THR A 136 -118.60 -77.21 59.19
CA THR A 136 -119.53 -78.32 58.98
C THR A 136 -119.72 -78.55 57.48
N VAL A 137 -120.15 -79.76 57.08
CA VAL A 137 -120.40 -80.06 55.66
C VAL A 137 -121.44 -79.09 55.05
N LEU A 138 -122.44 -78.68 55.83
CA LEU A 138 -123.48 -77.74 55.40
C LEU A 138 -122.92 -76.31 55.28
N SER A 139 -122.23 -75.81 56.30
CA SER A 139 -121.66 -74.45 56.28
C SER A 139 -120.59 -74.28 55.21
N ASN A 140 -119.76 -75.30 54.97
CA ASN A 140 -118.75 -75.27 53.91
C ASN A 140 -119.37 -75.30 52.50
N THR A 141 -120.49 -76.02 52.31
CA THR A 141 -121.23 -76.03 51.03
C THR A 141 -121.86 -74.66 50.76
N GLU A 142 -122.47 -74.04 51.76
CA GLU A 142 -123.03 -72.68 51.66
C GLU A 142 -121.93 -71.64 51.41
N ALA A 143 -120.78 -71.77 52.08
CA ALA A 143 -119.61 -70.91 51.87
C ALA A 143 -119.10 -71.01 50.43
N GLN A 144 -119.09 -72.21 49.85
CA GLN A 144 -118.66 -72.45 48.48
C GLN A 144 -119.65 -71.85 47.46
N GLU A 145 -120.95 -71.95 47.70
CA GLU A 145 -121.98 -71.34 46.84
C GLU A 145 -121.87 -69.80 46.88
N LEU A 146 -121.73 -69.21 48.08
CA LEU A 146 -121.53 -67.77 48.25
C LEU A 146 -120.22 -67.29 47.58
N LEU A 147 -119.18 -68.13 47.62
CA LEU A 147 -117.90 -67.86 46.98
C LEU A 147 -118.04 -67.78 45.47
N ILE A 148 -118.68 -68.79 44.87
CA ILE A 148 -118.80 -68.92 43.42
C ILE A 148 -119.76 -67.86 42.86
N ASP A 149 -120.91 -67.66 43.49
CA ASP A 149 -121.99 -66.83 42.92
C ASP A 149 -121.85 -65.33 43.25
N LYS A 150 -121.18 -64.97 44.35
CA LYS A 150 -121.09 -63.58 44.82
C LYS A 150 -119.65 -63.07 44.95
N TYR A 151 -118.81 -63.74 45.73
CA TYR A 151 -117.48 -63.21 46.04
C TYR A 151 -116.52 -63.23 44.84
N ASN A 152 -116.42 -64.36 44.14
CA ASN A 152 -115.48 -64.54 43.04
C ASN A 152 -115.75 -63.59 41.85
N PRO A 153 -117.00 -63.38 41.37
CA PRO A 153 -117.28 -62.40 40.32
C PRO A 153 -116.81 -60.98 40.68
N LEU A 154 -117.08 -60.53 41.91
CA LEU A 154 -116.65 -59.21 42.38
C LEU A 154 -115.13 -59.10 42.52
N ALA A 155 -114.46 -60.17 42.99
CA ALA A 155 -113.00 -60.19 43.08
C ALA A 155 -112.32 -60.24 41.70
N VAL A 156 -112.93 -60.90 40.71
CA VAL A 156 -112.48 -60.88 39.31
C VAL A 156 -112.63 -59.48 38.72
N GLU A 157 -113.79 -58.83 38.88
CA GLU A 157 -113.98 -57.43 38.46
C GLU A 157 -112.96 -56.50 39.11
N ALA A 158 -112.72 -56.63 40.41
CA ALA A 158 -111.70 -55.87 41.12
C ALA A 158 -110.30 -56.12 40.53
N GLY A 159 -109.94 -57.38 40.26
CA GLY A 159 -108.68 -57.73 39.63
C GLY A 159 -108.49 -57.17 38.22
N ASP A 160 -109.57 -57.09 37.43
CA ASP A 160 -109.56 -56.52 36.09
C ASP A 160 -109.41 -54.99 36.09
N ILE A 161 -109.97 -54.30 37.08
CA ILE A 161 -109.76 -52.85 37.24
C ILE A 161 -108.27 -52.54 37.51
N VAL A 162 -107.62 -53.33 38.36
CA VAL A 162 -106.17 -53.18 38.61
C VAL A 162 -105.35 -53.52 37.36
N LEU A 163 -105.80 -54.49 36.56
CA LEU A 163 -105.17 -54.78 35.26
C LEU A 163 -105.31 -53.60 34.29
N GLN A 164 -106.48 -52.96 34.19
CA GLN A 164 -106.68 -51.78 33.36
C GLN A 164 -105.75 -50.63 33.80
N PHE A 165 -105.66 -50.36 35.11
CA PHE A 165 -104.73 -49.36 35.64
C PHE A 165 -103.28 -49.68 35.28
N THR A 166 -102.87 -50.94 35.44
CA THR A 166 -101.52 -51.40 35.09
C THR A 166 -101.23 -51.20 33.60
N ASN A 167 -102.19 -51.52 32.72
CA ASN A 167 -102.06 -51.31 31.27
C ASN A 167 -101.93 -49.82 30.92
N GLN A 168 -102.74 -48.95 31.54
CA GLN A 168 -102.66 -47.51 31.34
C GLN A 168 -101.31 -46.93 31.80
N GLN A 169 -100.78 -47.39 32.95
CA GLN A 169 -99.46 -46.95 33.41
C GLN A 169 -98.32 -47.46 32.51
N ASN A 170 -98.42 -48.66 31.95
CA ASN A 170 -97.46 -49.17 30.97
C ASN A 170 -97.42 -48.30 29.70
N GLU A 171 -98.56 -47.87 29.17
CA GLU A 171 -98.62 -47.01 27.97
C GLU A 171 -98.00 -45.61 28.24
N ILE A 172 -98.24 -45.05 29.43
CA ILE A 172 -97.61 -43.80 29.88
C ILE A 172 -96.09 -43.99 30.06
N ALA A 173 -95.66 -45.14 30.58
CA ALA A 173 -94.26 -45.49 30.75
C ALA A 173 -93.54 -45.56 29.37
N ASP A 174 -94.14 -46.22 28.38
CA ASP A 174 -93.62 -46.30 27.02
C ASP A 174 -93.52 -44.91 26.35
N THR A 175 -94.54 -44.07 26.55
CA THR A 175 -94.54 -42.70 26.02
C THR A 175 -93.41 -41.86 26.62
N ASN A 176 -93.21 -41.94 27.94
CA ASN A 176 -92.14 -41.23 28.64
C ASN A 176 -90.75 -41.72 28.23
N TYR A 177 -90.57 -43.04 28.07
CA TYR A 177 -89.32 -43.62 27.59
C TYR A 177 -88.99 -43.13 26.17
N ASN A 178 -89.96 -43.17 25.25
CA ASN A 178 -89.78 -42.70 23.88
C ASN A 178 -89.50 -41.18 23.82
N ALA A 179 -90.13 -40.38 24.68
CA ALA A 179 -89.85 -38.96 24.80
C ALA A 179 -88.43 -38.66 25.34
N ALA A 180 -87.95 -39.45 26.31
CA ALA A 180 -86.58 -39.36 26.82
C ALA A 180 -85.55 -39.77 25.75
N MET A 181 -85.80 -40.85 25.01
CA MET A 181 -84.93 -41.31 23.92
C MET A 181 -84.89 -40.34 22.74
N THR A 182 -86.00 -39.69 22.42
CA THR A 182 -86.06 -38.62 21.41
C THR A 182 -85.26 -37.40 21.87
N SER A 183 -85.42 -36.99 23.14
CA SER A 183 -84.63 -35.91 23.75
C SER A 183 -83.12 -36.21 23.70
N ARG A 184 -82.72 -37.47 23.95
CA ARG A 184 -81.33 -37.94 23.81
C ARG A 184 -80.79 -37.78 22.39
N LYS A 185 -81.55 -38.21 21.37
CA LYS A 185 -81.14 -38.10 19.96
C LYS A 185 -80.93 -36.65 19.54
N ILE A 186 -81.86 -35.75 19.91
CA ILE A 186 -81.75 -34.31 19.59
C ILE A 186 -80.50 -33.71 20.23
N GLN A 187 -80.23 -34.01 21.50
CA GLN A 187 -79.05 -33.49 22.20
C GLN A 187 -77.74 -33.99 21.59
N MET A 188 -77.65 -35.27 21.22
CA MET A 188 -76.48 -35.81 20.51
C MET A 188 -76.28 -35.14 19.15
N ALA A 189 -77.35 -34.92 18.38
CA ALA A 189 -77.26 -34.27 17.08
C ALA A 189 -76.77 -32.82 17.19
N VAL A 190 -77.31 -32.03 18.12
CA VAL A 190 -76.90 -30.64 18.34
C VAL A 190 -75.46 -30.55 18.83
N ALA A 191 -75.04 -31.42 19.77
CA ALA A 191 -73.66 -31.46 20.24
C ALA A 191 -72.68 -31.79 19.11
N PHE A 192 -73.03 -32.73 18.23
CA PHE A 192 -72.21 -33.09 17.08
C PHE A 192 -72.06 -31.93 16.08
N VAL A 193 -73.14 -31.21 15.78
CA VAL A 193 -73.11 -30.03 14.91
C VAL A 193 -72.26 -28.90 15.53
N LEU A 194 -72.39 -28.64 16.83
CA LEU A 194 -71.58 -27.63 17.53
C LEU A 194 -70.08 -27.99 17.49
N CYS A 195 -69.72 -29.26 17.68
CA CYS A 195 -68.34 -29.72 17.55
C CYS A 195 -67.79 -29.53 16.13
N ILE A 196 -68.57 -29.88 15.10
CA ILE A 196 -68.17 -29.66 13.70
C ILE A 196 -67.96 -28.17 13.43
N MET A 197 -68.88 -27.31 13.85
CA MET A 197 -68.74 -25.86 13.65
C MET A 197 -67.49 -25.31 14.36
N ALA A 198 -67.20 -25.75 15.58
CA ALA A 198 -65.99 -25.36 16.31
C ALA A 198 -64.72 -25.78 15.58
N ILE A 199 -64.67 -27.00 15.04
CA ILE A 199 -63.54 -27.49 14.23
C ILE A 199 -63.38 -26.66 12.95
N VAL A 200 -64.47 -26.42 12.22
CA VAL A 200 -64.43 -25.61 10.99
C VAL A 200 -63.92 -24.20 11.29
N PHE A 201 -64.39 -23.57 12.36
CA PHE A 201 -63.92 -22.24 12.77
C PHE A 201 -62.44 -22.24 13.15
N ALA A 202 -61.99 -23.27 13.88
CA ALA A 202 -60.59 -23.44 14.24
C ALA A 202 -59.70 -23.61 12.99
N VAL A 203 -60.12 -24.41 11.99
CA VAL A 203 -59.40 -24.58 10.73
C VAL A 203 -59.36 -23.28 9.93
N ILE A 204 -60.47 -22.56 9.80
CA ILE A 204 -60.52 -21.26 9.12
C ILE A 204 -59.56 -20.26 9.79
N MET A 205 -59.62 -20.16 11.13
CA MET A 205 -58.72 -19.29 11.89
C MET A 205 -57.25 -19.70 11.72
N ALA A 206 -56.93 -20.99 11.81
CA ALA A 206 -55.58 -21.50 11.59
C ALA A 206 -55.06 -21.15 10.19
N LEU A 207 -55.85 -21.38 9.14
CA LEU A 207 -55.49 -21.04 7.76
C LEU A 207 -55.27 -19.53 7.58
N THR A 208 -56.08 -18.68 8.21
CA THR A 208 -55.89 -17.23 8.16
C THR A 208 -54.63 -16.77 8.89
N LEU A 209 -54.31 -17.34 10.05
CA LEU A 209 -53.07 -17.07 10.77
C LEU A 209 -51.84 -17.50 9.97
N ILE A 210 -51.85 -18.73 9.46
CA ILE A 210 -50.76 -19.28 8.63
C ILE A 210 -50.51 -18.36 7.43
N ARG A 211 -51.55 -17.98 6.68
CA ARG A 211 -51.39 -17.06 5.55
C ARG A 211 -50.88 -15.68 5.96
N SER A 212 -51.33 -15.15 7.09
CA SER A 212 -50.96 -13.81 7.55
C SER A 212 -49.56 -13.68 8.16
N VAL A 213 -48.94 -14.80 8.56
CA VAL A 213 -47.61 -14.83 9.19
C VAL A 213 -46.59 -15.53 8.31
N VAL A 214 -46.88 -16.73 7.83
CA VAL A 214 -45.92 -17.56 7.07
C VAL A 214 -45.62 -16.95 5.69
N GLY A 215 -46.61 -16.33 5.05
CA GLY A 215 -46.41 -15.67 3.74
C GLY A 215 -45.34 -14.56 3.80
N PRO A 216 -45.53 -13.52 4.63
CA PRO A 216 -44.57 -12.43 4.78
C PRO A 216 -43.19 -12.91 5.25
N VAL A 217 -43.13 -13.88 6.17
CA VAL A 217 -41.85 -14.44 6.62
C VAL A 217 -41.09 -15.11 5.48
N ARG A 218 -41.77 -15.91 4.64
CA ARG A 218 -41.14 -16.52 3.46
C ARG A 218 -40.66 -15.49 2.44
N GLU A 219 -41.42 -14.41 2.23
CA GLU A 219 -41.00 -13.31 1.36
C GLU A 219 -39.73 -12.63 1.88
N LEU A 220 -39.70 -12.29 3.17
CA LEU A 220 -38.50 -11.69 3.79
C LEU A 220 -37.31 -12.63 3.80
N GLU A 221 -37.53 -13.93 4.02
CA GLU A 221 -36.50 -14.97 3.91
C GLU A 221 -35.93 -15.04 2.48
N ASP A 222 -36.77 -15.02 1.46
CA ASP A 222 -36.35 -15.03 0.05
C ASP A 222 -35.52 -13.79 -0.29
N VAL A 223 -35.98 -12.60 0.13
CA VAL A 223 -35.21 -11.36 -0.04
C VAL A 223 -33.85 -11.45 0.66
N MET A 224 -33.79 -11.98 1.88
CA MET A 224 -32.53 -12.15 2.60
C MET A 224 -31.58 -13.15 1.90
N LYS A 225 -32.08 -14.27 1.38
CA LYS A 225 -31.27 -15.23 0.60
C LYS A 225 -30.71 -14.62 -0.69
N ARG A 226 -31.52 -13.81 -1.38
CA ARG A 226 -31.07 -13.11 -2.59
C ARG A 226 -30.05 -12.01 -2.26
N MET A 227 -30.26 -11.30 -1.15
CA MET A 227 -29.29 -10.34 -0.62
C MET A 227 -27.95 -11.03 -0.25
N GLU A 228 -27.99 -12.23 0.33
CA GLU A 228 -26.79 -13.04 0.59
C GLU A 228 -26.02 -13.36 -0.70
N SER A 229 -26.73 -13.60 -1.81
CA SER A 229 -26.12 -13.79 -3.13
C SER A 229 -25.61 -12.50 -3.80
N GLY A 230 -25.69 -11.35 -3.13
CA GLY A 230 -25.22 -10.05 -3.62
C GLY A 230 -26.26 -9.26 -4.42
N GLU A 231 -27.50 -9.74 -4.53
CA GLU A 231 -28.57 -9.01 -5.22
C GLU A 231 -29.17 -7.96 -4.30
N LEU A 232 -28.83 -6.68 -4.52
CA LEU A 232 -29.32 -5.59 -3.66
C LEU A 232 -30.55 -4.89 -4.23
N LYS A 233 -30.80 -4.93 -5.54
CA LYS A 233 -31.95 -4.28 -6.21
C LYS A 233 -33.24 -5.10 -6.05
N LEU A 234 -33.65 -5.31 -4.81
CA LEU A 234 -34.82 -6.12 -4.44
C LEU A 234 -35.99 -5.24 -3.99
N ASP A 235 -37.19 -5.59 -4.43
CA ASP A 235 -38.43 -4.93 -4.02
C ASP A 235 -39.13 -5.75 -2.92
N VAL A 236 -39.18 -5.20 -1.70
CA VAL A 236 -39.87 -5.82 -0.56
C VAL A 236 -41.32 -5.37 -0.55
N LYS A 237 -42.21 -6.20 -1.11
CA LYS A 237 -43.60 -5.86 -1.41
C LYS A 237 -44.49 -5.83 -0.17
N TYR A 238 -44.17 -6.61 0.86
CA TYR A 238 -45.00 -6.67 2.07
C TYR A 238 -45.08 -5.32 2.82
N GLN A 239 -46.28 -4.72 2.83
CA GLN A 239 -46.57 -3.48 3.57
C GLN A 239 -47.74 -3.72 4.55
N ALA A 240 -47.46 -3.50 5.84
CA ALA A 240 -48.41 -3.55 6.93
C ALA A 240 -47.91 -2.71 8.11
N THR A 241 -48.79 -2.40 9.07
CA THR A 241 -48.40 -1.70 10.31
C THR A 241 -48.08 -2.66 11.46
N ASP A 242 -47.97 -3.96 11.18
CA ASP A 242 -47.68 -5.00 12.17
C ASP A 242 -46.17 -5.25 12.29
N GLU A 243 -45.78 -6.21 13.14
CA GLU A 243 -44.37 -6.52 13.39
C GLU A 243 -43.62 -6.97 12.13
N MET A 244 -44.29 -7.70 11.23
CA MET A 244 -43.72 -8.09 9.94
C MET A 244 -43.52 -6.88 9.02
N GLY A 245 -44.43 -5.91 9.07
CA GLY A 245 -44.33 -4.69 8.27
C GLY A 245 -43.15 -3.82 8.71
N ARG A 246 -42.97 -3.65 10.02
CA ARG A 246 -41.79 -2.96 10.57
C ARG A 246 -40.49 -3.67 10.21
N LEU A 247 -40.47 -5.01 10.21
CA LEU A 247 -39.31 -5.79 9.79
C LEU A 247 -39.02 -5.59 8.30
N ALA A 248 -40.06 -5.60 7.46
CA ALA A 248 -39.95 -5.27 6.04
C ALA A 248 -39.40 -3.85 5.81
N ASP A 249 -39.87 -2.85 6.57
CA ASP A 249 -39.38 -1.47 6.50
C ASP A 249 -37.90 -1.37 6.91
N SER A 250 -37.49 -2.05 7.98
CA SER A 250 -36.08 -2.12 8.39
C SER A 250 -35.22 -2.80 7.33
N LEU A 251 -35.70 -3.89 6.71
CA LEU A 251 -34.99 -4.57 5.63
C LEU A 251 -34.85 -3.66 4.40
N ARG A 252 -35.88 -2.90 4.02
CA ARG A 252 -35.79 -1.89 2.94
C ARG A 252 -34.76 -0.82 3.25
N ALA A 253 -34.70 -0.32 4.49
CA ALA A 253 -33.72 0.68 4.88
C ALA A 253 -32.28 0.14 4.77
N VAL A 254 -32.05 -1.13 5.16
CA VAL A 254 -30.75 -1.80 4.98
C VAL A 254 -30.41 -1.97 3.51
N LEU A 255 -31.34 -2.47 2.69
CA LEU A 255 -31.14 -2.62 1.25
C LEU A 255 -30.80 -1.28 0.60
N GLN A 256 -31.54 -0.22 0.90
CA GLN A 256 -31.27 1.11 0.36
C GLN A 256 -29.90 1.63 0.79
N PHE A 257 -29.53 1.47 2.06
CA PHE A 257 -28.22 1.88 2.55
C PHE A 257 -27.08 1.13 1.84
N LEU A 258 -27.19 -0.19 1.68
CA LEU A 258 -26.18 -0.97 0.97
C LEU A 258 -26.12 -0.62 -0.52
N GLN A 259 -27.25 -0.41 -1.18
CA GLN A 259 -27.28 0.07 -2.56
C GLN A 259 -26.58 1.43 -2.71
N ASP A 260 -26.89 2.39 -1.84
CA ASP A 260 -26.27 3.72 -1.84
C ASP A 260 -24.75 3.62 -1.67
N VAL A 261 -24.28 2.83 -0.68
CA VAL A 261 -22.85 2.65 -0.40
C VAL A 261 -22.14 1.96 -1.57
N ILE A 262 -22.67 0.84 -2.07
CA ILE A 262 -22.06 0.11 -3.19
C ILE A 262 -22.03 0.98 -4.45
N SER A 263 -23.10 1.73 -4.74
CA SER A 263 -23.13 2.63 -5.89
C SER A 263 -22.12 3.78 -5.78
N ASP A 264 -21.88 4.30 -4.57
CA ASP A 264 -20.90 5.37 -4.35
C ASP A 264 -19.46 4.84 -4.37
N VAL A 265 -19.22 3.62 -3.87
CA VAL A 265 -17.94 2.91 -4.00
C VAL A 265 -17.64 2.63 -5.48
N ASP A 266 -18.60 2.10 -6.23
CA ASP A 266 -18.49 1.85 -7.67
C ASP A 266 -18.16 3.13 -8.44
N TYR A 267 -18.87 4.23 -8.15
CA TYR A 267 -18.60 5.54 -8.73
C TYR A 267 -17.16 6.02 -8.45
N MET A 268 -16.71 5.95 -7.19
CA MET A 268 -15.36 6.39 -6.83
C MET A 268 -14.28 5.50 -7.46
N LEU A 269 -14.43 4.16 -7.40
CA LEU A 269 -13.44 3.23 -7.95
C LEU A 269 -13.39 3.29 -9.48
N THR A 270 -14.53 3.48 -10.15
CA THR A 270 -14.55 3.74 -11.59
C THR A 270 -13.80 5.02 -11.93
N GLY A 271 -14.05 6.11 -11.19
CA GLY A 271 -13.29 7.35 -11.34
C GLY A 271 -11.77 7.16 -11.14
N LEU A 272 -11.37 6.43 -10.09
CA LEU A 272 -9.95 6.10 -9.87
C LEU A 272 -9.37 5.25 -11.02
N GLY A 273 -10.13 4.28 -11.52
CA GLY A 273 -9.74 3.40 -12.63
C GLY A 273 -9.57 4.15 -13.95
N ASP A 274 -10.39 5.17 -14.18
CA ASP A 274 -10.31 6.08 -15.33
C ASP A 274 -9.21 7.16 -15.15
N GLY A 275 -8.44 7.10 -14.07
CA GLY A 275 -7.34 8.02 -13.79
C GLY A 275 -7.78 9.37 -13.21
N ASP A 276 -9.03 9.49 -12.73
CA ASP A 276 -9.53 10.69 -12.05
C ASP A 276 -9.27 10.62 -10.54
N PHE A 277 -8.17 11.22 -10.09
CA PHE A 277 -7.81 11.31 -8.67
C PHE A 277 -8.42 12.53 -7.97
N THR A 278 -9.36 13.21 -8.62
CA THR A 278 -10.18 14.27 -7.99
C THR A 278 -11.55 13.77 -7.53
N VAL A 279 -11.92 12.55 -7.92
CA VAL A 279 -13.21 11.96 -7.57
C VAL A 279 -13.36 11.81 -6.04
N ALA A 280 -14.52 12.21 -5.52
CA ALA A 280 -14.85 12.11 -4.10
C ALA A 280 -16.26 11.54 -3.93
N SER A 281 -16.51 10.95 -2.76
CA SER A 281 -17.82 10.41 -2.40
C SER A 281 -18.90 11.49 -2.51
N LYS A 282 -20.03 11.15 -3.14
CA LYS A 282 -21.21 12.01 -3.22
C LYS A 282 -22.06 11.94 -1.96
N MET A 283 -21.77 10.98 -1.07
CA MET A 283 -22.63 10.61 0.06
C MET A 283 -21.84 10.41 1.36
N GLY A 284 -20.74 11.15 1.56
CA GLY A 284 -19.82 10.94 2.68
C GLY A 284 -20.49 10.86 4.06
N ASP A 285 -21.50 11.69 4.32
CA ASP A 285 -22.23 11.73 5.59
C ASP A 285 -23.12 10.50 5.85
N LYS A 286 -23.44 9.73 4.81
CA LYS A 286 -24.22 8.49 4.93
C LYS A 286 -23.37 7.33 5.44
N TYR A 287 -22.04 7.36 5.30
CA TYR A 287 -21.16 6.30 5.78
C TYR A 287 -21.11 6.29 7.31
N ARG A 288 -21.77 5.30 7.92
CA ARG A 288 -21.90 5.14 9.37
C ARG A 288 -21.23 3.86 9.86
N GLY A 289 -20.81 3.85 11.12
CA GLY A 289 -20.15 2.69 11.74
C GLY A 289 -18.89 2.29 10.98
N GLU A 290 -18.74 1.00 10.71
CA GLU A 290 -17.56 0.42 10.05
C GLU A 290 -17.38 0.89 8.59
N TYR A 291 -18.47 1.27 7.90
CA TYR A 291 -18.40 1.78 6.53
C TYR A 291 -17.63 3.11 6.45
N LYS A 292 -17.55 3.90 7.53
CA LYS A 292 -16.73 5.11 7.55
C LYS A 292 -15.24 4.81 7.33
N SER A 293 -14.76 3.67 7.83
CA SER A 293 -13.39 3.22 7.62
C SER A 293 -13.13 2.92 6.13
N LEU A 294 -14.09 2.29 5.43
CA LEU A 294 -14.00 2.03 4.00
C LEU A 294 -13.81 3.33 3.20
N LEU A 295 -14.64 4.34 3.47
CA LEU A 295 -14.51 5.66 2.83
C LEU A 295 -13.15 6.31 3.10
N LEU A 296 -12.66 6.25 4.35
CA LEU A 296 -11.36 6.79 4.72
C LEU A 296 -10.21 6.09 3.98
N CYS A 297 -10.26 4.76 3.86
CA CYS A 297 -9.28 3.99 3.10
C CYS A 297 -9.28 4.36 1.61
N MET A 298 -10.47 4.51 1.00
CA MET A 298 -10.58 4.93 -0.40
C MET A 298 -10.05 6.35 -0.63
N ASN A 299 -10.39 7.29 0.25
CA ASN A 299 -9.82 8.64 0.20
C ASN A 299 -8.30 8.62 0.36
N LYS A 300 -7.77 7.82 1.29
CA LYS A 300 -6.33 7.69 1.49
C LYS A 300 -5.63 7.10 0.25
N LEU A 301 -6.22 6.08 -0.38
CA LEU A 301 -5.70 5.52 -1.62
C LEU A 301 -5.65 6.58 -2.73
N ARG A 302 -6.74 7.33 -2.91
CA ARG A 302 -6.81 8.43 -3.88
C ARG A 302 -5.74 9.48 -3.62
N GLU A 303 -5.63 9.99 -2.39
CA GLU A 303 -4.63 11.01 -2.03
C GLU A 303 -3.20 10.52 -2.22
N ASN A 304 -2.91 9.25 -1.89
CA ASN A 304 -1.60 8.67 -2.12
C ASN A 304 -1.26 8.60 -3.62
N LEU A 305 -2.18 8.11 -4.45
CA LEU A 305 -1.98 8.04 -5.91
C LEU A 305 -1.83 9.44 -6.52
N LYS A 306 -2.68 10.39 -6.10
CA LYS A 306 -2.58 11.80 -6.49
C LYS A 306 -1.20 12.38 -6.15
N SER A 307 -0.75 12.19 -4.91
CA SER A 307 0.54 12.67 -4.43
C SER A 307 1.71 12.04 -5.20
N THR A 308 1.68 10.72 -5.41
CA THR A 308 2.71 10.02 -6.18
C THR A 308 2.79 10.55 -7.61
N MET A 309 1.66 10.70 -8.31
CA MET A 309 1.68 11.25 -9.68
C MET A 309 2.16 12.71 -9.71
N SER A 310 1.75 13.52 -8.73
CA SER A 310 2.25 14.89 -8.61
C SER A 310 3.77 14.94 -8.41
N GLN A 311 4.33 14.04 -7.59
CA GLN A 311 5.76 13.93 -7.37
C GLN A 311 6.49 13.48 -8.64
N ILE A 312 5.96 12.49 -9.37
CA ILE A 312 6.54 12.06 -10.65
C ILE A 312 6.56 13.20 -11.66
N ASN A 313 5.47 13.98 -11.77
CA ASN A 313 5.43 15.14 -12.66
C ASN A 313 6.49 16.19 -12.29
N GLN A 314 6.63 16.50 -11.00
CA GLN A 314 7.64 17.42 -10.50
C GLN A 314 9.07 16.90 -10.75
N SER A 315 9.32 15.61 -10.53
CA SER A 315 10.62 15.00 -10.83
C SER A 315 10.93 15.03 -12.32
N ALA A 316 9.94 14.82 -13.18
CA ALA A 316 10.12 14.95 -14.62
C ALA A 316 10.46 16.39 -15.03
N ASP A 317 9.83 17.41 -14.44
CA ASP A 317 10.22 18.82 -14.65
C ASP A 317 11.67 19.09 -14.23
N GLN A 318 12.11 18.51 -13.11
CA GLN A 318 13.49 18.63 -12.64
C GLN A 318 14.48 17.93 -13.58
N VAL A 319 14.15 16.74 -14.08
CA VAL A 319 14.99 16.02 -15.07
C VAL A 319 15.08 16.81 -16.37
N SER A 320 13.95 17.32 -16.88
CA SER A 320 13.93 18.17 -18.09
C SER A 320 14.80 19.40 -17.92
N SER A 321 14.63 20.14 -16.82
CA SER A 321 15.42 21.35 -16.55
C SER A 321 16.90 21.03 -16.35
N GLY A 322 17.22 19.94 -15.65
CA GLY A 322 18.60 19.48 -15.46
C GLY A 322 19.24 19.04 -16.77
N ALA A 323 18.51 18.37 -17.65
CA ALA A 323 18.97 17.99 -18.97
C ALA A 323 19.26 19.23 -19.84
N ASP A 324 18.38 20.24 -19.83
CA ASP A 324 18.63 21.50 -20.56
C ASP A 324 19.89 22.22 -20.05
N GLN A 325 20.14 22.19 -18.74
CA GLN A 325 21.36 22.74 -18.13
C GLN A 325 22.62 21.96 -18.55
N VAL A 326 22.57 20.63 -18.53
CA VAL A 326 23.70 19.79 -18.97
C VAL A 326 23.96 19.98 -20.46
N SER A 327 22.92 20.04 -21.29
CA SER A 327 23.04 20.31 -22.74
C SER A 327 23.70 21.66 -23.00
N SER A 328 23.24 22.72 -22.32
CA SER A 328 23.84 24.05 -22.42
C SER A 328 25.30 24.07 -21.97
N GLY A 329 25.62 23.37 -20.88
CA GLY A 329 26.99 23.23 -20.39
C GLY A 329 27.89 22.44 -21.34
N ALA A 330 27.36 21.38 -21.95
CA ALA A 330 28.05 20.59 -22.97
C ALA A 330 28.32 21.43 -24.23
N GLN A 331 27.38 22.24 -24.68
CA GLN A 331 27.58 23.14 -25.82
C GLN A 331 28.64 24.20 -25.53
N ALA A 332 28.65 24.77 -24.31
CA ALA A 332 29.71 25.67 -23.87
C ALA A 332 31.08 24.98 -23.80
N LEU A 333 31.12 23.71 -23.36
CA LEU A 333 32.35 22.92 -23.34
C LEU A 333 32.86 22.61 -24.75
N SER A 334 31.98 22.29 -25.70
CA SER A 334 32.32 22.06 -27.11
C SER A 334 32.89 23.32 -27.75
N GLN A 335 32.28 24.49 -27.50
CA GLN A 335 32.80 25.78 -27.93
C GLN A 335 34.18 26.06 -27.33
N GLY A 336 34.33 25.88 -26.01
CA GLY A 336 35.61 26.05 -25.31
C GLY A 336 36.69 25.09 -25.81
N ALA A 337 36.34 23.84 -26.13
CA ALA A 337 37.26 22.88 -26.74
C ALA A 337 37.70 23.33 -28.14
N THR A 338 36.80 23.89 -28.94
CA THR A 338 37.13 24.42 -30.28
C THR A 338 38.08 25.62 -30.19
N GLU A 339 37.84 26.52 -29.24
CA GLU A 339 38.73 27.66 -28.95
C GLU A 339 40.10 27.17 -28.46
N GLN A 340 40.13 26.19 -27.55
CA GLN A 340 41.37 25.57 -27.08
C GLN A 340 42.13 24.88 -28.22
N ALA A 341 41.46 24.20 -29.14
CA ALA A 341 42.10 23.59 -30.30
C ALA A 341 42.83 24.65 -31.13
N SER A 342 42.20 25.80 -31.38
CA SER A 342 42.82 26.90 -32.10
C SER A 342 44.04 27.46 -31.36
N SER A 343 43.96 27.63 -30.04
CA SER A 343 45.11 28.06 -29.22
C SER A 343 46.24 27.03 -29.22
N VAL A 344 45.93 25.74 -29.20
CA VAL A 344 46.91 24.65 -29.26
C VAL A 344 47.62 24.63 -30.61
N GLU A 345 46.90 24.85 -31.73
CA GLU A 345 47.48 24.97 -33.06
C GLU A 345 48.45 26.16 -33.17
N GLU A 346 48.06 27.33 -32.64
CA GLU A 346 48.92 28.52 -32.62
C GLU A 346 50.17 28.31 -31.76
N LEU A 347 50.02 27.64 -30.61
CA LEU A 347 51.12 27.34 -29.70
C LEU A 347 52.08 26.30 -30.32
N ALA A 348 51.55 25.29 -31.03
CA ALA A 348 52.34 24.35 -31.80
C ALA A 348 53.16 25.05 -32.92
N ALA A 349 52.55 25.99 -33.64
CA ALA A 349 53.22 26.79 -34.66
C ALA A 349 54.37 27.61 -34.05
N THR A 350 54.10 28.29 -32.93
CA THR A 350 55.10 29.10 -32.20
C THR A 350 56.27 28.23 -31.71
N ILE A 351 55.98 27.04 -31.19
CA ILE A 351 57.01 26.10 -30.72
C ILE A 351 57.86 25.55 -31.86
N ASN A 352 57.26 25.28 -33.02
CA ASN A 352 58.02 24.92 -34.22
C ASN A 352 58.96 26.04 -34.68
N GLU A 353 58.52 27.30 -34.63
CA GLU A 353 59.36 28.45 -34.94
C GLU A 353 60.51 28.60 -33.94
N ILE A 354 60.25 28.45 -32.64
CA ILE A 354 61.27 28.44 -31.58
C ILE A 354 62.27 27.30 -31.81
N SER A 355 61.81 26.09 -32.14
CA SER A 355 62.66 24.95 -32.46
C SER A 355 63.59 25.25 -33.64
N SER A 356 63.06 25.85 -34.70
CA SER A 356 63.85 26.29 -35.86
C SER A 356 64.90 27.34 -35.47
N ASN A 357 64.55 28.31 -34.63
CA ASN A 357 65.48 29.34 -34.17
C ASN A 357 66.60 28.77 -33.29
N ILE A 358 66.29 27.78 -32.44
CA ILE A 358 67.30 27.05 -31.66
C ILE A 358 68.27 26.31 -32.58
N GLY A 359 67.76 25.64 -33.63
CA GLY A 359 68.58 24.99 -34.64
C GLY A 359 69.52 25.97 -35.36
N ASN A 360 69.00 27.14 -35.76
CA ASN A 360 69.79 28.21 -36.36
C ASN A 360 70.85 28.75 -35.39
N ASN A 361 70.52 28.91 -34.10
CA ASN A 361 71.49 29.36 -33.09
C ASN A 361 72.63 28.35 -32.88
N ALA A 362 72.32 27.06 -32.86
CA ALA A 362 73.33 26.01 -32.78
C ALA A 362 74.28 26.02 -33.99
N GLU A 363 73.73 26.17 -35.20
CA GLU A 363 74.51 26.27 -36.44
C GLU A 363 75.37 27.55 -36.48
N ASN A 364 74.80 28.70 -36.07
CA ASN A 364 75.51 29.97 -35.97
C ASN A 364 76.65 29.89 -34.94
N ALA A 365 76.42 29.24 -33.79
CA ALA A 365 77.46 28.99 -32.80
C ALA A 365 78.57 28.11 -33.39
N HIS A 366 78.23 27.03 -34.09
CA HIS A 366 79.23 26.18 -34.74
C HIS A 366 80.07 26.93 -35.79
N SER A 367 79.42 27.74 -36.62
CA SER A 367 80.08 28.60 -37.60
C SER A 367 80.98 29.64 -36.94
N ALA A 368 80.51 30.30 -35.89
CA ALA A 368 81.29 31.28 -35.13
C ALA A 368 82.51 30.63 -34.46
N SER A 369 82.37 29.42 -33.90
CA SER A 369 83.47 28.66 -33.30
C SER A 369 84.58 28.39 -34.32
N THR A 370 84.20 27.93 -35.51
CA THR A 370 85.13 27.69 -36.62
C THR A 370 85.84 28.98 -37.04
N GLN A 371 85.12 30.09 -37.13
CA GLN A 371 85.70 31.40 -37.47
C GLN A 371 86.67 31.90 -36.38
N SER A 372 86.33 31.71 -35.10
CA SER A 372 87.19 32.03 -33.97
C SER A 372 88.47 31.21 -33.98
N ASP A 373 88.41 29.92 -34.27
CA ASP A 373 89.60 29.08 -34.41
C ASP A 373 90.53 29.58 -35.52
N GLN A 374 89.98 29.95 -36.69
CA GLN A 374 90.77 30.54 -37.78
C GLN A 374 91.47 31.85 -37.37
N VAL A 375 90.75 32.74 -36.68
CA VAL A 375 91.32 34.01 -36.20
C VAL A 375 92.40 33.76 -35.15
N ARG A 376 92.19 32.78 -34.24
CA ARG A 376 93.20 32.38 -33.24
C ARG A 376 94.48 31.92 -33.92
N ASP A 377 94.37 31.06 -34.92
CA ASP A 377 95.51 30.52 -35.64
C ASP A 377 96.29 31.62 -36.37
N GLN A 378 95.58 32.54 -37.03
CA GLN A 378 96.19 33.66 -37.74
C GLN A 378 96.83 34.72 -36.81
N ALA A 379 96.22 34.98 -35.65
CA ALA A 379 96.81 35.80 -34.60
C ALA A 379 98.04 35.13 -33.98
N GLY A 380 98.01 33.81 -33.79
CA GLY A 380 99.14 32.99 -33.34
C GLY A 380 100.32 33.05 -34.33
N GLU A 381 100.07 32.92 -35.63
CA GLU A 381 101.11 33.08 -36.66
C GLU A 381 101.67 34.52 -36.66
N SER A 382 100.81 35.54 -36.55
CA SER A 382 101.23 36.94 -36.50
C SER A 382 102.11 37.22 -35.28
N SER A 383 101.77 36.66 -34.11
CA SER A 383 102.57 36.74 -32.89
C SER A 383 103.95 36.10 -33.07
N ARG A 384 104.01 34.93 -33.71
CA ARG A 384 105.29 34.27 -34.05
C ARG A 384 106.15 35.13 -35.00
N ARG A 385 105.56 35.71 -36.05
CA ARG A 385 106.29 36.63 -36.95
C ARG A 385 106.79 37.88 -36.24
N MET A 386 106.06 38.36 -35.23
CA MET A 386 106.49 39.50 -34.41
C MET A 386 107.70 39.13 -33.54
N GLN A 387 107.74 37.90 -33.00
CA GLN A 387 108.93 37.39 -32.28
C GLN A 387 110.15 37.32 -33.21
N GLU A 388 109.98 36.85 -34.44
CA GLU A 388 111.04 36.85 -35.46
C GLU A 388 111.52 38.29 -35.78
N MET A 389 110.61 39.27 -35.87
CA MET A 389 110.94 40.69 -36.06
C MET A 389 111.72 41.28 -34.87
N LEU A 390 111.30 40.97 -33.64
CA LEU A 390 111.99 41.41 -32.43
C LEU A 390 113.42 40.87 -32.35
N SER A 391 113.62 39.60 -32.75
CA SER A 391 114.96 39.02 -32.89
C SER A 391 115.80 39.79 -33.90
N ALA A 392 115.25 40.10 -35.09
CA ALA A 392 115.97 40.85 -36.11
C ALA A 392 116.31 42.28 -35.66
N MET A 393 115.42 42.96 -34.92
CA MET A 393 115.70 44.28 -34.34
C MET A 393 116.80 44.23 -33.28
N SER A 394 116.85 43.15 -32.48
CA SER A 394 117.96 42.91 -31.54
C SER A 394 119.28 42.75 -32.28
N ASP A 395 119.31 41.97 -33.37
CA ASP A 395 120.51 41.78 -34.20
C ASP A 395 120.98 43.10 -34.85
N ILE A 396 120.05 43.92 -35.37
CA ILE A 396 120.37 45.24 -35.92
C ILE A 396 120.93 46.17 -34.84
N SER A 397 120.35 46.16 -33.63
CA SER A 397 120.84 46.96 -32.51
C SER A 397 122.27 46.56 -32.12
N ASN A 398 122.52 45.26 -31.98
CA ASN A 398 123.84 44.73 -31.64
C ASN A 398 124.89 45.06 -32.71
N THR A 399 124.58 44.83 -33.98
CA THR A 399 125.50 45.12 -35.09
C THR A 399 125.75 46.62 -35.26
N SER A 400 124.74 47.47 -35.07
CA SER A 400 124.91 48.93 -35.08
C SER A 400 125.79 49.42 -33.93
N GLY A 401 125.68 48.80 -32.75
CA GLY A 401 126.58 49.04 -31.62
C GLY A 401 128.04 48.67 -31.93
N GLU A 402 128.27 47.53 -32.58
CA GLU A 402 129.62 47.14 -33.05
C GLU A 402 130.17 48.12 -34.09
N ILE A 403 129.35 48.58 -35.05
CA ILE A 403 129.76 49.62 -36.00
C ILE A 403 130.13 50.90 -35.25
N GLY A 404 129.37 51.30 -34.23
CA GLY A 404 129.70 52.45 -33.38
C GLY A 404 131.09 52.34 -32.75
N LYS A 405 131.46 51.16 -32.22
CA LYS A 405 132.81 50.90 -31.68
C LYS A 405 133.91 51.01 -32.74
N ILE A 406 133.64 50.51 -33.95
CA ILE A 406 134.57 50.61 -35.09
C ILE A 406 134.78 52.07 -35.49
N VAL A 407 133.70 52.84 -35.63
CA VAL A 407 133.73 54.28 -35.96
C VAL A 407 134.49 55.08 -34.91
N LYS A 408 134.30 54.75 -33.62
CA LYS A 408 135.08 55.35 -32.53
C LYS A 408 136.58 55.05 -32.65
N SER A 409 136.92 53.81 -32.98
CA SER A 409 138.32 53.40 -33.23
C SER A 409 138.93 54.15 -34.42
N ILE A 410 138.16 54.37 -35.49
CA ILE A 410 138.59 55.17 -36.66
C ILE A 410 138.82 56.64 -36.28
N GLU A 411 137.95 57.22 -35.45
CA GLU A 411 138.12 58.59 -34.93
C GLU A 411 139.41 58.70 -34.11
N ASP A 412 139.69 57.72 -33.24
CA ASP A 412 140.91 57.68 -32.43
C ASP A 412 142.17 57.52 -33.30
N ILE A 413 142.12 56.68 -34.35
CA ILE A 413 143.20 56.55 -35.34
C ILE A 413 143.41 57.87 -36.09
N ALA A 414 142.34 58.53 -36.52
CA ALA A 414 142.41 59.82 -37.20
C ALA A 414 143.02 60.89 -36.29
N PHE A 415 142.65 60.93 -35.01
CA PHE A 415 143.23 61.81 -34.00
C PHE A 415 144.74 61.53 -33.80
N GLN A 416 145.13 60.27 -33.61
CA GLN A 416 146.53 59.87 -33.50
C GLN A 416 147.34 60.24 -34.75
N THR A 417 146.76 60.03 -35.94
CA THR A 417 147.37 60.39 -37.23
C THR A 417 147.57 61.90 -37.36
N ASN A 418 146.59 62.70 -36.90
CA ASN A 418 146.69 64.15 -36.85
C ASN A 418 147.83 64.63 -35.92
N ILE A 419 148.03 63.97 -34.77
CA ILE A 419 149.15 64.26 -33.85
C ILE A 419 150.50 63.83 -34.45
N LEU A 420 150.57 62.66 -35.09
CA LEU A 420 151.78 62.19 -35.79
C LEU A 420 152.16 63.13 -36.93
N ALA A 421 151.18 63.58 -37.72
CA ALA A 421 151.38 64.53 -38.81
C ALA A 421 151.82 65.91 -38.29
N LEU A 422 151.26 66.38 -37.17
CA LEU A 422 151.71 67.61 -36.51
C LEU A 422 153.17 67.49 -36.05
N ASN A 423 153.54 66.38 -35.41
CA ASN A 423 154.92 66.12 -34.98
C ASN A 423 155.88 66.06 -36.19
N ALA A 424 155.46 65.42 -37.29
CA ALA A 424 156.24 65.37 -38.53
C ALA A 424 156.38 66.74 -39.20
N ALA A 425 155.33 67.57 -39.21
CA ALA A 425 155.37 68.94 -39.73
C ALA A 425 156.32 69.84 -38.91
N VAL A 426 156.33 69.68 -37.58
CA VAL A 426 157.27 70.38 -36.68
C VAL A 426 158.71 69.96 -36.95
N GLU A 427 159.00 68.66 -37.09
CA GLU A 427 160.36 68.18 -37.36
C GLU A 427 160.84 68.52 -38.78
N ALA A 428 159.91 68.57 -39.76
CA ALA A 428 160.19 69.05 -41.11
C ALA A 428 160.49 70.56 -41.14
N ALA A 429 159.80 71.37 -40.34
CA ALA A 429 160.12 72.79 -40.16
C ALA A 429 161.49 72.98 -39.49
N ARG A 430 161.87 72.09 -38.57
CA ARG A 430 163.17 72.06 -37.88
C ARG A 430 164.34 71.72 -38.82
N ALA A 431 164.11 70.89 -39.85
CA ALA A 431 165.08 70.54 -40.89
C ALA A 431 165.29 71.62 -41.97
N GLY A 432 164.58 72.75 -41.90
CA GLY A 432 164.80 73.92 -42.77
C GLY A 432 164.59 73.64 -44.26
N ALA A 433 165.56 74.03 -45.11
CA ALA A 433 165.42 73.93 -46.56
C ALA A 433 165.31 72.49 -47.11
N ALA A 434 165.88 71.49 -46.41
CA ALA A 434 165.82 70.08 -46.80
C ALA A 434 164.47 69.42 -46.44
N GLY A 435 163.74 69.97 -45.48
CA GLY A 435 162.46 69.42 -44.98
C GLY A 435 161.21 69.90 -45.72
N LYS A 436 161.33 70.85 -46.66
CA LYS A 436 160.17 71.47 -47.33
C LYS A 436 159.23 70.47 -48.02
N GLY A 437 159.76 69.44 -48.68
CA GLY A 437 158.95 68.39 -49.30
C GLY A 437 158.21 67.52 -48.28
N PHE A 438 158.86 67.23 -47.15
CA PHE A 438 158.27 66.48 -46.03
C PHE A 438 157.19 67.29 -45.30
N ALA A 439 157.37 68.61 -45.14
CA ALA A 439 156.38 69.47 -44.51
C ALA A 439 155.06 69.50 -45.28
N VAL A 440 155.11 69.57 -46.62
CA VAL A 440 153.91 69.52 -47.47
C VAL A 440 153.18 68.18 -47.33
N VAL A 441 153.91 67.06 -47.30
CA VAL A 441 153.30 65.73 -47.08
C VAL A 441 152.69 65.64 -45.68
N ALA A 442 153.36 66.17 -44.65
CA ALA A 442 152.85 66.17 -43.28
C ALA A 442 151.57 67.02 -43.14
N ASP A 443 151.50 68.20 -43.77
CA ASP A 443 150.28 69.01 -43.79
C ASP A 443 149.14 68.34 -44.57
N GLU A 444 149.43 67.64 -45.67
CA GLU A 444 148.41 66.88 -46.42
C GLU A 444 147.88 65.68 -45.60
N VAL A 445 148.76 64.95 -44.90
CA VAL A 445 148.34 63.86 -43.98
C VAL A 445 147.52 64.41 -42.82
N ARG A 446 147.88 65.57 -42.28
CA ARG A 446 147.12 66.25 -41.22
C ARG A 446 145.74 66.67 -41.71
N ASN A 447 145.63 67.23 -42.91
CA ASN A 447 144.36 67.58 -43.55
C ASN A 447 143.49 66.34 -43.80
N LEU A 448 144.07 65.24 -44.28
CA LEU A 448 143.38 63.96 -44.48
C LEU A 448 142.90 63.35 -43.15
N ALA A 449 143.71 63.44 -42.09
CA ALA A 449 143.35 63.00 -40.75
C ALA A 449 142.19 63.83 -40.17
N GLY A 450 142.19 65.16 -40.37
CA GLY A 450 141.07 66.04 -40.02
C GLY A 450 139.78 65.67 -40.76
N LYS A 451 139.85 65.48 -42.08
CA LYS A 451 138.71 65.00 -42.88
C LYS A 451 138.21 63.62 -42.44
N SER A 452 139.12 62.73 -42.05
CA SER A 452 138.77 61.38 -41.55
C SER A 452 138.08 61.46 -40.19
N ALA A 453 138.52 62.35 -39.29
CA ALA A 453 137.86 62.60 -38.02
C ALA A 453 136.46 63.19 -38.20
N ASP A 454 136.29 64.17 -39.10
CA ASP A 454 134.99 64.76 -39.42
C ASP A 454 134.02 63.73 -40.04
N ALA A 455 134.53 62.89 -40.96
CA ALA A 455 133.74 61.80 -41.56
C ALA A 455 133.36 60.73 -40.53
N SER A 456 134.27 60.36 -39.62
CA SER A 456 133.98 59.41 -38.54
C SER A 456 132.97 59.98 -37.56
N LYS A 457 133.07 61.26 -37.21
CA LYS A 457 132.11 61.96 -36.35
C LYS A 457 130.70 62.00 -36.97
N ASN A 458 130.60 62.35 -38.27
CA ASN A 458 129.33 62.32 -39.00
C ASN A 458 128.74 60.91 -39.05
N THR A 459 129.57 59.89 -39.28
CA THR A 459 129.14 58.48 -39.26
C THR A 459 128.67 58.08 -37.87
N SER A 460 129.36 58.50 -36.81
CA SER A 460 128.97 58.25 -35.41
C SER A 460 127.58 58.83 -35.13
N THR A 461 127.31 60.07 -35.56
CA THR A 461 125.97 60.67 -35.45
C THR A 461 124.90 59.87 -36.21
N LEU A 462 125.21 59.35 -37.40
CA LEU A 462 124.28 58.49 -38.14
C LEU A 462 124.02 57.15 -37.43
N ILE A 463 125.03 56.54 -36.81
CA ILE A 463 124.89 55.31 -36.03
C ILE A 463 124.08 55.56 -34.76
N GLU A 464 124.33 56.65 -34.05
CA GLU A 464 123.55 57.06 -32.88
C GLU A 464 122.06 57.23 -33.25
N ASN A 465 121.78 57.94 -34.34
CA ASN A 465 120.42 58.11 -34.85
C ASN A 465 119.79 56.77 -35.27
N THR A 466 120.58 55.85 -35.83
CA THR A 466 120.11 54.50 -36.22
C THR A 466 119.77 53.67 -34.98
N LEU A 467 120.59 53.70 -33.94
CA LEU A 467 120.33 53.03 -32.67
C LEU A 467 119.04 53.55 -32.02
N GLN A 468 118.83 54.87 -31.98
CA GLN A 468 117.58 55.45 -31.48
C GLN A 468 116.36 55.03 -32.32
N ALA A 469 116.50 54.97 -33.64
CA ALA A 469 115.43 54.52 -34.53
C ALA A 469 115.08 53.03 -34.31
N VAL A 470 116.10 52.18 -34.11
CA VAL A 470 115.96 50.75 -33.82
C VAL A 470 115.34 50.54 -32.44
N GLU A 471 115.79 51.26 -31.41
CA GLU A 471 115.20 51.19 -30.07
C GLU A 471 113.71 51.56 -30.09
N ARG A 472 113.35 52.63 -30.81
CA ARG A 472 111.95 53.00 -31.03
C ARG A 472 111.18 51.91 -31.79
N GLY A 473 111.79 51.30 -32.81
CA GLY A 473 111.20 50.19 -33.58
C GLY A 473 110.95 48.95 -32.72
N THR A 474 111.92 48.55 -31.91
CA THR A 474 111.82 47.45 -30.95
C THR A 474 110.70 47.69 -29.94
N ARG A 475 110.57 48.92 -29.43
CA ARG A 475 109.48 49.27 -28.50
C ARG A 475 108.11 49.10 -29.17
N ILE A 476 107.91 49.65 -30.36
CA ILE A 476 106.64 49.51 -31.11
C ILE A 476 106.34 48.03 -31.42
N ALA A 477 107.35 47.26 -31.83
CA ALA A 477 107.21 45.84 -32.10
C ALA A 477 106.83 45.04 -30.84
N ASN A 478 107.40 45.36 -29.68
CA ASN A 478 107.04 44.75 -28.40
C ASN A 478 105.60 45.09 -27.99
N GLU A 479 105.21 46.37 -28.06
CA GLU A 479 103.83 46.81 -27.79
C GLU A 479 102.84 46.09 -28.73
N THR A 480 103.22 45.89 -30.00
CA THR A 480 102.41 45.14 -30.99
C THR A 480 102.34 43.65 -30.67
N ALA A 481 103.44 43.03 -30.23
CA ALA A 481 103.47 41.62 -29.81
C ALA A 481 102.57 41.37 -28.60
N GLU A 482 102.59 42.27 -27.62
CA GLU A 482 101.73 42.21 -26.45
C GLU A 482 100.25 42.36 -26.82
N ALA A 483 99.92 43.31 -27.70
CA ALA A 483 98.56 43.47 -28.22
C ALA A 483 98.07 42.21 -28.96
N LEU A 484 98.92 41.57 -29.76
CA LEU A 484 98.60 40.30 -30.41
C LEU A 484 98.37 39.16 -29.40
N GLY A 485 99.14 39.12 -28.31
CA GLY A 485 98.91 38.18 -27.21
C GLY A 485 97.54 38.37 -26.54
N GLN A 486 97.14 39.63 -26.32
CA GLN A 486 95.80 39.94 -25.82
C GLN A 486 94.70 39.53 -26.79
N VAL A 487 94.89 39.70 -28.11
CA VAL A 487 93.95 39.23 -29.14
C VAL A 487 93.79 37.71 -29.09
N VAL A 488 94.88 36.95 -29.01
CA VAL A 488 94.81 35.48 -28.90
C VAL A 488 94.02 35.05 -27.65
N SER A 489 94.28 35.69 -26.51
CA SER A 489 93.55 35.42 -25.27
C SER A 489 92.05 35.77 -25.40
N GLY A 490 91.72 36.91 -26.00
CA GLY A 490 90.34 37.33 -26.21
C GLY A 490 89.57 36.41 -27.16
N VAL A 491 90.22 35.90 -28.20
CA VAL A 491 89.60 34.92 -29.12
C VAL A 491 89.32 33.59 -28.41
N ALA A 492 90.19 33.15 -27.48
CA ALA A 492 89.95 31.95 -26.69
C ALA A 492 88.72 32.10 -25.76
N GLU A 493 88.52 33.29 -25.18
CA GLU A 493 87.34 33.59 -24.35
C GLU A 493 86.05 33.64 -25.19
N VAL A 494 86.11 34.19 -26.42
CA VAL A 494 85.01 34.14 -27.38
C VAL A 494 84.66 32.70 -27.75
N ALA A 495 85.66 31.85 -28.03
CA ALA A 495 85.43 30.44 -28.35
C ALA A 495 84.74 29.68 -27.19
N SER A 496 85.17 29.92 -25.94
CA SER A 496 84.52 29.35 -24.75
C SER A 496 83.07 29.81 -24.60
N THR A 497 82.78 31.08 -24.86
CA THR A 497 81.40 31.62 -24.84
C THR A 497 80.52 30.95 -25.90
N ILE A 498 81.07 30.72 -27.10
CA ILE A 498 80.36 30.05 -28.19
C ILE A 498 80.06 28.58 -27.84
N GLU A 499 80.98 27.89 -27.18
CA GLU A 499 80.75 26.52 -26.71
C GLU A 499 79.59 26.45 -25.69
N ASN A 500 79.53 27.42 -24.77
CA ASN A 500 78.40 27.56 -23.84
C ASN A 500 77.08 27.82 -24.57
N ILE A 501 77.05 28.66 -25.62
CA ILE A 501 75.86 28.91 -26.44
C ILE A 501 75.41 27.63 -27.15
N SER A 502 76.35 26.85 -27.70
CA SER A 502 76.04 25.58 -28.37
C SER A 502 75.46 24.56 -27.38
N SER A 503 76.01 24.45 -26.18
CA SER A 503 75.50 23.56 -25.13
C SER A 503 74.10 23.97 -24.68
N ALA A 504 73.89 25.27 -24.41
CA ALA A 504 72.58 25.81 -24.01
C ALA A 504 71.52 25.61 -25.11
N SER A 505 71.89 25.80 -26.38
CA SER A 505 70.99 25.57 -27.52
C SER A 505 70.56 24.10 -27.62
N LYS A 506 71.47 23.15 -27.31
CA LYS A 506 71.14 21.72 -27.27
C LYS A 506 70.15 21.39 -26.15
N GLU A 507 70.38 21.93 -24.96
CA GLU A 507 69.44 21.77 -23.83
C GLU A 507 68.07 22.38 -24.14
N GLN A 508 68.02 23.55 -24.77
CA GLN A 508 66.78 24.18 -25.21
C GLN A 508 66.03 23.32 -26.25
N ALA A 509 66.74 22.68 -27.17
CA ALA A 509 66.12 21.78 -28.16
C ALA A 509 65.44 20.58 -27.47
N ASP A 510 66.11 19.96 -26.49
CA ASP A 510 65.54 18.86 -25.72
C ASP A 510 64.32 19.31 -24.89
N ALA A 511 64.37 20.49 -24.28
CA ALA A 511 63.23 21.08 -23.56
C ALA A 511 62.03 21.35 -24.50
N VAL A 512 62.28 21.92 -25.68
CA VAL A 512 61.25 22.18 -26.69
C VAL A 512 60.62 20.89 -27.19
N LYS A 513 61.38 19.81 -27.33
CA LYS A 513 60.85 18.48 -27.66
C LYS A 513 59.86 17.98 -26.60
N GLN A 514 60.16 18.18 -25.31
CA GLN A 514 59.23 17.83 -24.22
C GLN A 514 57.97 18.69 -24.25
N VAL A 515 58.10 20.01 -24.50
CA VAL A 515 56.96 20.90 -24.66
C VAL A 515 56.06 20.46 -25.81
N THR A 516 56.65 20.06 -26.95
CA THR A 516 55.91 19.55 -28.11
C THR A 516 55.09 18.29 -27.76
N LEU A 517 55.67 17.33 -27.04
CA LEU A 517 54.93 16.17 -26.55
C LEU A 517 53.78 16.54 -25.61
N GLY A 518 53.98 17.55 -24.76
CA GLY A 518 52.92 18.08 -23.89
C GLY A 518 51.77 18.72 -24.67
N ILE A 519 52.08 19.43 -25.77
CA ILE A 519 51.08 20.02 -26.67
C ILE A 519 50.25 18.93 -27.35
N ASP A 520 50.88 17.85 -27.82
CA ASP A 520 50.17 16.70 -28.42
C ASP A 520 49.20 16.05 -27.43
N GLN A 521 49.61 15.91 -26.15
CA GLN A 521 48.75 15.40 -25.09
C GLN A 521 47.56 16.34 -24.81
N ILE A 522 47.80 17.65 -24.74
CA ILE A 522 46.72 18.64 -24.58
C ILE A 522 45.75 18.55 -25.76
N SER A 523 46.26 18.44 -26.99
CA SER A 523 45.42 18.28 -28.19
C SER A 523 44.51 17.05 -28.11
N SER A 524 45.04 15.91 -27.65
CA SER A 524 44.24 14.69 -27.43
C SER A 524 43.14 14.91 -26.37
N VAL A 525 43.41 15.65 -25.30
CA VAL A 525 42.41 15.98 -24.27
C VAL A 525 41.35 16.92 -24.82
N VAL A 526 41.73 17.93 -25.58
CA VAL A 526 40.79 18.86 -26.25
C VAL A 526 39.84 18.09 -27.17
N GLN A 527 40.36 17.14 -27.95
CA GLN A 527 39.55 16.30 -28.84
C GLN A 527 38.58 15.39 -28.06
N THR A 528 39.03 14.85 -26.93
CA THR A 528 38.20 14.05 -26.01
C THR A 528 37.10 14.91 -25.37
N ASN A 529 37.42 16.15 -24.98
CA ASN A 529 36.44 17.09 -24.43
C ASN A 529 35.36 17.42 -25.46
N SER A 530 35.75 17.66 -26.72
CA SER A 530 34.80 17.90 -27.81
C SER A 530 33.86 16.70 -28.03
N ALA A 531 34.40 15.49 -28.10
CA ALA A 531 33.59 14.28 -28.26
C ALA A 531 32.67 14.03 -27.05
N THR A 532 33.17 14.24 -25.83
CA THR A 532 32.39 14.07 -24.60
C THR A 532 31.28 15.13 -24.50
N ALA A 533 31.54 16.35 -24.96
CA ALA A 533 30.56 17.41 -25.03
C ALA A 533 29.42 17.06 -26.01
N GLU A 534 29.74 16.59 -27.22
CA GLU A 534 28.72 16.13 -28.18
C GLU A 534 27.87 14.98 -27.62
N GLN A 535 28.51 13.98 -27.00
CA GLN A 535 27.80 12.86 -26.37
C GLN A 535 26.90 13.32 -25.21
N SER A 536 27.36 14.28 -24.42
CA SER A 536 26.62 14.82 -23.29
C SER A 536 25.41 15.66 -23.74
N ALA A 537 25.55 16.42 -24.83
CA ALA A 537 24.43 17.13 -25.46
C ALA A 537 23.37 16.15 -25.97
N ALA A 538 23.78 15.12 -26.72
CA ALA A 538 22.86 14.09 -27.23
C ALA A 538 22.14 13.32 -26.11
N ALA A 539 22.87 12.91 -25.06
CA ALA A 539 22.27 12.24 -23.91
C ALA A 539 21.28 13.15 -23.16
N SER A 540 21.57 14.46 -23.09
CA SER A 540 20.67 15.44 -22.48
C SER A 540 19.39 15.65 -23.30
N GLU A 541 19.49 15.71 -24.63
CA GLU A 541 18.32 15.74 -25.50
C GLU A 541 17.43 14.50 -25.31
N GLU A 542 18.03 13.32 -25.19
CA GLU A 542 17.31 12.08 -24.90
C GLU A 542 16.62 12.13 -23.53
N LEU A 543 17.31 12.57 -22.47
CA LEU A 543 16.74 12.73 -21.13
C LEU A 543 15.58 13.72 -21.10
N SER A 544 15.71 14.86 -21.80
CA SER A 544 14.64 15.85 -21.95
C SER A 544 13.43 15.24 -22.66
N GLY A 545 13.66 14.46 -23.72
CA GLY A 545 12.63 13.68 -24.40
C GLY A 545 11.93 12.67 -23.49
N GLN A 546 12.67 11.89 -22.71
CA GLN A 546 12.12 10.93 -21.75
C GLN A 546 11.32 11.60 -20.64
N ALA A 547 11.79 12.74 -20.13
CA ALA A 547 11.05 13.54 -19.15
C ALA A 547 9.72 14.04 -19.73
N GLN A 548 9.70 14.49 -20.99
CA GLN A 548 8.47 14.90 -21.65
C GLN A 548 7.50 13.73 -21.87
N ILE A 549 8.01 12.54 -22.21
CA ILE A 549 7.19 11.32 -22.29
C ILE A 549 6.56 11.00 -20.94
N LEU A 550 7.33 11.04 -19.84
CA LEU A 550 6.81 10.84 -18.49
C LEU A 550 5.72 11.85 -18.13
N LYS A 551 5.93 13.14 -18.43
CA LYS A 551 4.90 14.18 -18.24
C LYS A 551 3.63 13.89 -19.03
N ASN A 552 3.77 13.43 -20.28
CA ASN A 552 2.63 13.06 -21.12
C ASN A 552 1.89 11.82 -20.60
N LEU A 553 2.58 10.88 -19.95
CA LEU A 553 1.96 9.73 -19.31
C LEU A 553 1.21 10.15 -18.03
N VAL A 554 1.81 11.03 -17.23
CA VAL A 554 1.19 11.55 -16.00
C VAL A 554 0.01 12.47 -16.30
N SER A 555 0.06 13.24 -17.39
CA SER A 555 -1.02 14.17 -17.77
C SER A 555 -2.32 13.48 -18.18
N GLN A 556 -2.30 12.17 -18.43
CA GLN A 556 -3.51 11.36 -18.63
C GLN A 556 -4.34 11.26 -17.35
N PHE A 557 -3.71 11.43 -16.18
CA PHE A 557 -4.38 11.40 -14.88
C PHE A 557 -4.86 12.78 -14.48
N LYS A 558 -6.10 12.88 -13.99
CA LYS A 558 -6.63 14.12 -13.41
C LYS A 558 -6.20 14.21 -11.96
N ILE A 559 -5.14 14.96 -11.71
CA ILE A 559 -4.58 15.15 -10.36
C ILE A 559 -5.32 16.31 -9.64
N GLY A 560 -6.12 17.09 -10.38
CA GLY A 560 -6.74 18.32 -9.93
C GLY A 560 -5.69 19.38 -9.72
N ASP A 561 -5.94 20.61 -10.17
CA ASP A 561 -5.07 21.74 -9.84
C ASP A 561 -5.10 21.91 -8.33
N GLY A 562 -4.14 21.28 -7.65
CA GLY A 562 -3.58 21.82 -6.45
C GLY A 562 -2.95 23.12 -6.88
N GLY A 563 -3.74 24.19 -6.92
CA GLY A 563 -3.26 25.54 -6.91
C GLY A 563 -2.37 25.69 -5.69
N MET A 564 -1.09 25.35 -5.84
CA MET A 564 -0.02 26.02 -5.15
C MET A 564 -0.15 27.47 -5.59
N SER A 565 -0.93 28.22 -4.80
CA SER A 565 -0.79 29.66 -4.68
C SER A 565 0.70 29.94 -4.72
N SER A 566 1.12 30.51 -5.85
CA SER A 566 2.33 31.28 -6.03
C SER A 566 2.34 32.40 -4.99
N GLY A 567 2.70 32.03 -3.76
CA GLY A 567 3.21 32.89 -2.71
C GLY A 567 4.73 32.86 -2.73
N MET A 568 5.34 32.89 -3.92
CA MET A 568 6.72 33.32 -4.06
C MET A 568 6.65 34.84 -4.20
N SER A 569 6.80 35.53 -3.07
CA SER A 569 7.03 36.97 -3.03
C SER A 569 8.08 37.32 -4.08
N SER A 570 7.71 38.25 -4.96
CA SER A 570 8.63 38.90 -5.89
C SER A 570 9.77 39.53 -5.10
N PHE A 571 10.90 38.85 -5.00
CA PHE A 571 12.16 39.56 -4.84
C PHE A 571 12.44 40.21 -6.19
N ALA A 572 12.22 41.52 -6.23
CA ALA A 572 12.58 42.38 -7.32
C ALA A 572 14.03 42.11 -7.73
N SER A 573 14.20 41.85 -9.02
CA SER A 573 15.48 41.78 -9.71
C SER A 573 16.19 43.12 -9.56
N ALA A 574 17.16 43.21 -8.66
CA ALA A 574 18.20 44.22 -8.73
C ALA A 574 19.17 43.82 -9.86
N PRO A 575 19.70 44.77 -10.65
CA PRO A 575 20.60 44.46 -11.74
C PRO A 575 21.94 43.94 -11.20
N SER A 576 22.48 42.96 -11.91
CA SER A 576 23.74 42.26 -11.65
C SER A 576 24.93 43.22 -11.56
N PRO A 577 25.84 43.06 -10.58
CA PRO A 577 27.20 43.56 -10.74
C PRO A 577 28.01 42.59 -11.62
N SER A 578 28.80 43.19 -12.51
CA SER A 578 29.78 42.56 -13.42
C SER A 578 30.65 41.49 -12.75
N PRO A 579 31.07 40.43 -13.46
CA PRO A 579 31.94 39.41 -12.89
C PRO A 579 33.34 40.00 -12.62
N ALA A 580 33.77 39.95 -11.36
CA ALA A 580 35.17 40.09 -10.98
C ALA A 580 35.89 38.74 -11.20
N PRO A 581 37.19 38.74 -11.57
CA PRO A 581 37.90 37.54 -11.96
C PRO A 581 38.05 36.55 -10.81
N ALA A 582 37.82 35.27 -11.11
CA ALA A 582 37.98 34.17 -10.18
C ALA A 582 39.45 34.05 -9.73
N SER A 583 39.67 34.24 -8.43
CA SER A 583 40.89 33.80 -7.75
C SER A 583 40.95 32.27 -7.77
N ALA A 584 42.01 31.73 -8.38
CA ALA A 584 42.32 30.31 -8.44
C ALA A 584 42.34 29.65 -7.05
N PRO A 585 41.93 28.38 -6.90
CA PRO A 585 42.23 27.62 -5.71
C PRO A 585 43.72 27.28 -5.68
N MET A 586 44.40 27.67 -4.60
CA MET A 586 45.73 27.15 -4.26
C MET A 586 45.66 25.64 -4.06
N VAL A 587 46.59 24.94 -4.69
CA VAL A 587 46.87 23.51 -4.48
C VAL A 587 47.40 23.33 -3.05
N ASP A 588 46.68 22.55 -2.23
CA ASP A 588 47.19 22.07 -0.95
C ASP A 588 47.99 20.77 -1.17
N LEU A 589 49.31 20.91 -1.22
CA LEU A 589 50.27 19.80 -1.19
C LEU A 589 50.52 19.41 0.27
N ALA A 590 49.69 18.52 0.83
CA ALA A 590 50.00 17.80 2.06
C ALA A 590 49.13 16.54 2.25
N ALA A 591 49.52 15.42 1.64
CA ALA A 591 49.16 14.09 2.13
C ALA A 591 50.14 13.04 1.59
N GLU A 592 51.27 12.93 2.27
CA GLU A 592 52.21 11.84 2.09
C GLU A 592 51.85 10.67 3.03
N SER A 593 51.98 9.45 2.49
CA SER A 593 52.09 8.16 3.17
C SER A 593 50.83 7.53 3.81
N THR A 594 50.28 6.52 3.12
CA THR A 594 50.32 5.10 3.55
C THR A 594 49.42 4.26 2.62
N TYR A 595 49.99 3.75 1.52
CA TYR A 595 49.36 2.68 0.74
C TYR A 595 50.10 1.37 1.05
N SER A 596 49.51 0.56 1.92
CA SER A 596 49.97 -0.79 2.21
C SER A 596 49.56 -1.72 1.08
N ALA A 597 50.54 -2.24 0.34
CA ALA A 597 50.35 -3.30 -0.64
C ALA A 597 49.95 -4.63 0.04
N PRO A 598 49.01 -5.42 -0.50
CA PRO A 598 48.84 -6.81 -0.09
C PRO A 598 49.92 -7.68 -0.72
N SER A 599 50.47 -8.58 0.10
CA SER A 599 51.49 -9.55 -0.26
C SER A 599 50.97 -10.61 -1.23
N TYR A 600 51.84 -10.99 -2.17
CA TYR A 600 51.71 -12.22 -2.96
C TYR A 600 51.76 -13.44 -2.03
N ALA A 601 50.70 -14.24 -2.04
CA ALA A 601 50.73 -15.61 -1.54
C ALA A 601 50.63 -16.56 -2.75
N SER A 602 51.74 -17.27 -3.01
CA SER A 602 51.76 -18.42 -3.90
C SER A 602 50.99 -19.58 -3.26
N ALA A 603 50.05 -20.16 -3.99
CA ALA A 603 49.64 -21.53 -3.81
C ALA A 603 49.43 -22.13 -5.20
N GLY A 604 50.29 -23.10 -5.56
CA GLY A 604 50.08 -23.94 -6.73
C GLY A 604 48.93 -24.91 -6.53
N GLY A 605 48.52 -25.55 -7.62
CA GLY A 605 47.62 -26.70 -7.58
C GLY A 605 46.87 -26.91 -8.88
N ASP A 606 47.39 -27.82 -9.68
CA ASP A 606 46.76 -28.60 -10.75
C ASP A 606 45.21 -28.56 -10.83
N LYS A 607 44.67 -28.40 -12.05
CA LYS A 607 43.94 -29.46 -12.79
C LYS A 607 43.22 -28.92 -14.04
N TYR A 608 43.33 -29.75 -15.09
CA TYR A 608 42.68 -29.77 -16.41
C TYR A 608 43.29 -28.94 -17.54
#